data_AF-A0A959EM03-F1
#
_entry.id   AF-A0A959EM03-F1
#
_cell.length_a   1.000
_cell.length_b   1.000
_cell.length_c   1.000
_cell.angle_alpha   90.00
_cell.angle_beta   90.00
_cell.angle_gamma   90.00
#
_symmetry.space_group_name_H-M   'P 1'
#
loop_
_entity.id
_entity.type
_entity.pdbx_description
1 polymer ?
#
loop_
_entity_poly.entity_id
_entity_poly.type
_entity_poly.pdbx_seq_one_letter_code
_entity_poly.pdbx_strand_id
1 'polypeptide(L)'
;MKNLIFSCTLFVGALLWQSAGLSAQTTSVWGTLTMLKYEQAGQDNNPFRKLVQQLEGQEVEVKGYIIPLTGQRAQSNFMFSKFPYNMC
;
A
#
# COMPACT_ATOMS: atom_id res chain seq x y z
N MET A 1 -51.41 18.64 10.10
CA MET A 1 -50.11 19.36 10.15
C MET A 1 -49.06 18.72 11.08
N LYS A 2 -49.43 17.90 12.08
CA LYS A 2 -48.46 17.16 12.93
C LYS A 2 -47.80 15.95 12.24
N ASN A 3 -48.54 15.27 11.36
CA ASN A 3 -48.11 14.03 10.72
C ASN A 3 -47.08 14.27 9.60
N LEU A 4 -47.02 15.50 9.06
CA LEU A 4 -46.05 15.91 8.04
C LEU A 4 -44.68 16.24 8.66
N ILE A 5 -44.67 16.77 9.89
CA ILE A 5 -43.44 17.08 10.65
C ILE A 5 -42.77 15.78 11.12
N PHE A 6 -43.55 14.77 11.52
CA PHE A 6 -43.04 13.45 11.93
C PHE A 6 -42.41 12.66 10.77
N SER A 7 -42.87 12.89 9.53
CA SER A 7 -42.32 12.21 8.35
C SER A 7 -40.98 12.80 7.89
N CYS A 8 -40.72 14.09 8.16
CA CYS A 8 -39.45 14.74 7.83
C CYS A 8 -38.32 14.36 8.80
N THR A 9 -38.61 14.21 10.10
CA THR A 9 -37.60 13.78 11.09
C THR A 9 -37.16 12.33 10.91
N LEU A 10 -38.03 11.47 10.37
CA LEU A 10 -37.68 10.07 10.10
C LEU A 10 -36.74 9.92 8.88
N PHE A 11 -36.86 10.81 7.88
CA PHE A 11 -36.04 10.73 6.66
C PHE A 11 -34.63 11.32 6.86
N VAL A 12 -34.48 12.33 7.72
CA VAL A 12 -33.17 12.93 8.04
C VAL A 12 -32.33 12.05 8.98
N GLY A 13 -32.96 11.28 9.88
CA GLY A 13 -32.26 10.33 10.77
C GLY A 13 -31.64 9.13 10.04
N ALA A 14 -32.22 8.70 8.93
CA ALA A 14 -31.72 7.55 8.15
C ALA A 14 -30.47 7.89 7.31
N LEU A 15 -30.25 9.15 6.96
CA LEU A 15 -29.10 9.61 6.18
C LEU A 15 -27.80 9.74 6.99
N LEU A 16 -27.89 9.88 8.31
CA LEU A 16 -26.72 10.06 9.19
C LEU A 16 -26.08 8.74 9.66
N TRP A 17 -26.66 7.58 9.34
CA TRP A 17 -26.10 6.28 9.75
C TRP A 17 -25.11 5.66 8.75
N GLN A 18 -24.92 6.28 7.58
CA GLN A 18 -24.19 5.66 6.46
C GLN A 18 -22.74 6.18 6.28
N SER A 19 -22.21 6.99 7.19
CA SER A 19 -20.86 7.55 7.05
C SER A 19 -19.72 6.69 7.66
N ALA A 20 -20.02 5.51 8.21
CA ALA A 20 -19.00 4.65 8.81
C ALA A 20 -18.43 3.66 7.79
N GLY A 21 -17.37 4.07 7.07
CA GLY A 21 -16.49 3.10 6.41
C GLY A 21 -15.96 3.46 5.02
N LEU A 22 -15.33 4.62 4.85
CA LEU A 22 -14.33 4.78 3.79
C LEU A 22 -12.92 4.61 4.39
N SER A 23 -12.47 3.36 4.52
CA SER A 23 -11.03 3.06 4.66
C SER A 23 -10.49 2.68 3.29
N ALA A 24 -10.02 3.69 2.54
CA ALA A 24 -9.50 3.53 1.18
C ALA A 24 -7.96 3.45 1.13
N GLN A 25 -7.26 3.43 2.26
CA GLN A 25 -5.81 3.37 2.29
C GLN A 25 -5.35 1.92 2.41
N THR A 26 -5.36 1.19 1.29
CA THR A 26 -4.62 -0.07 1.20
C THR A 26 -3.13 0.27 1.24
N THR A 27 -2.45 0.00 2.35
CA THR A 27 -1.00 0.17 2.46
C THR A 27 -0.33 -0.63 1.36
N SER A 28 0.27 0.05 0.38
CA SER A 28 0.94 -0.64 -0.73
C SER A 28 2.24 -1.27 -0.22
N VAL A 29 2.49 -2.54 -0.55
CA VAL A 29 3.73 -3.26 -0.22
C VAL A 29 4.97 -2.47 -0.65
N TRP A 30 4.91 -1.82 -1.81
CA TRP A 30 5.97 -0.91 -2.27
C TRP A 30 6.26 0.23 -1.31
N GLY A 31 5.22 0.80 -0.68
CA GLY A 31 5.37 1.81 0.35
C GLY A 31 6.25 1.29 1.49
N THR A 32 5.90 0.12 2.03
CA THR A 32 6.66 -0.54 3.09
C THR A 32 8.11 -0.86 2.67
N LEU A 33 8.31 -1.41 1.47
CA LEU A 33 9.66 -1.75 0.96
C LEU A 33 10.54 -0.52 0.73
N THR A 34 9.97 0.60 0.26
CA THR A 34 10.74 1.84 0.02
C THR A 34 11.20 2.54 1.30
N MET A 35 10.64 2.19 2.46
CA MET A 35 11.03 2.77 3.74
C MET A 35 12.41 2.28 4.22
N LEU A 36 12.91 1.17 3.67
CA LEU A 36 14.30 0.75 3.85
C LEU A 36 15.22 1.54 2.91
N LYS A 37 15.49 2.80 3.24
CA LYS A 37 16.55 3.54 2.59
C LYS A 37 17.90 3.09 3.17
N TYR A 38 18.60 2.24 2.40
CA TYR A 38 19.99 1.78 2.56
C TYR A 38 20.58 1.96 3.97
N GLU A 39 20.33 0.99 4.84
CA GLU A 39 21.13 0.88 6.06
C GLU A 39 22.53 0.40 5.68
N GLN A 40 23.55 1.13 6.15
CA GLN A 40 24.86 0.53 6.28
C GLN A 40 24.74 -0.60 7.30
N ALA A 41 25.16 -1.80 6.92
CA ALA A 41 25.11 -2.99 7.77
C ALA A 41 25.62 -2.65 9.19
N GLY A 42 24.74 -2.71 10.20
CA GLY A 42 25.12 -2.53 11.61
C GLY A 42 24.35 -1.47 12.41
N GLN A 43 23.37 -0.75 11.85
CA GLN A 43 22.44 0.04 12.67
C GLN A 43 21.14 -0.73 12.93
N ASP A 44 20.98 -1.28 14.13
CA ASP A 44 19.80 -2.08 14.50
C ASP A 44 18.55 -1.24 14.85
N ASN A 45 18.64 0.09 14.78
CA ASN A 45 17.68 1.00 15.41
C ASN A 45 16.61 1.55 14.45
N ASN A 46 16.54 1.07 13.21
CA ASN A 46 15.59 1.62 12.25
C ASN A 46 14.17 1.10 12.49
N PRO A 47 13.21 2.00 12.79
CA PRO A 47 11.83 1.61 13.04
C PRO A 47 11.17 0.94 11.82
N PHE A 48 11.66 1.20 10.60
CA PHE A 48 11.13 0.63 9.37
C PHE A 48 11.58 -0.83 9.13
N ARG A 49 12.67 -1.28 9.76
CA ARG A 49 13.13 -2.68 9.67
C ARG A 49 12.07 -3.66 10.16
N LYS A 50 11.39 -3.33 11.26
CA LYS A 50 10.29 -4.16 11.81
C LYS A 50 9.15 -4.33 10.82
N LEU A 51 8.81 -3.27 10.07
CA LEU A 51 7.72 -3.30 9.09
C LEU A 51 8.05 -4.19 7.89
N VAL A 52 9.32 -4.24 7.47
CA VAL A 52 9.75 -5.13 6.40
C VAL A 52 9.93 -6.57 6.88
N GLN A 53 10.44 -6.78 8.09
CA GLN A 53 10.51 -8.12 8.70
C GLN A 53 9.15 -8.79 8.82
N GLN A 54 8.07 -8.01 9.00
CA GLN A 54 6.70 -8.55 9.00
C GLN A 54 6.29 -9.17 7.66
N LEU A 55 6.95 -8.80 6.54
CA LEU A 55 6.72 -9.38 5.22
C LEU A 55 7.54 -10.65 4.98
N GLU A 56 8.48 -10.98 5.87
CA GLU A 56 9.33 -12.18 5.73
C GLU A 56 8.49 -13.46 5.79
N GLY A 57 8.68 -14.34 4.81
CA GLY A 57 7.91 -15.60 4.70
C GLY A 57 6.47 -15.44 4.21
N GLN A 58 6.02 -14.23 3.89
CA GLN A 58 4.70 -13.98 3.33
C GLN A 58 4.76 -13.93 1.80
N GLU A 59 3.80 -14.59 1.14
CA GLU A 59 3.56 -14.38 -0.28
C GLU A 59 2.82 -13.06 -0.47
N VAL A 60 3.39 -12.17 -1.29
CA VAL A 60 2.82 -10.85 -1.56
C VAL A 60 2.70 -10.64 -3.07
N GLU A 61 1.55 -10.14 -3.51
CA GLU A 61 1.36 -9.75 -4.91
C GLU A 61 1.74 -8.28 -5.09
N VAL A 62 2.68 -8.02 -6.00
CA VAL A 62 3.19 -6.69 -6.30
C VAL A 62 3.25 -6.44 -7.80
N LYS A 63 2.71 -5.29 -8.23
CA LYS A 63 2.79 -4.84 -9.62
C LYS A 63 4.07 -4.04 -9.82
N GLY A 64 4.82 -4.31 -10.88
CA GLY A 64 6.08 -3.63 -11.13
C GLY A 64 6.69 -3.99 -12.48
N TYR A 65 7.93 -3.58 -12.66
CA TYR A 65 8.73 -3.77 -13.86
C TYR A 65 9.89 -4.70 -13.57
N ILE A 66 10.11 -5.65 -14.47
CA ILE A 66 11.32 -6.46 -14.51
C ILE A 66 12.37 -5.67 -15.27
N ILE A 67 13.44 -5.29 -14.57
CA ILE A 67 14.58 -4.60 -15.15
C ILE A 67 15.73 -5.60 -15.30
N PRO A 68 16.17 -5.89 -16.55
CA PRO A 68 17.30 -6.77 -16.77
C PRO A 68 18.59 -6.13 -16.23
N LEU A 69 19.45 -6.92 -15.59
CA LEU A 69 20.73 -6.44 -15.07
C LEU A 69 21.77 -6.28 -16.18
N THR A 70 21.64 -7.10 -17.23
CA THR A 70 22.50 -7.06 -18.41
C THR A 70 21.66 -7.06 -19.68
N GLY A 71 22.23 -6.58 -20.81
CA GLY A 71 21.60 -6.65 -22.13
C GLY A 71 21.54 -8.06 -22.73
N GLN A 72 21.77 -9.11 -21.94
CA GLN A 72 21.72 -10.49 -22.40
C GLN A 72 20.26 -10.98 -22.49
N ARG A 73 19.99 -11.78 -23.53
CA ARG A 73 18.65 -12.32 -23.80
C ARG A 73 18.17 -13.31 -22.76
N ALA A 74 19.08 -14.01 -22.08
CA ALA A 74 18.77 -14.96 -21.01
C ALA A 74 19.63 -14.64 -19.78
N GLN A 75 18.97 -14.46 -18.64
CA GLN A 75 19.63 -14.21 -17.34
C GLN A 75 18.77 -14.76 -16.21
N SER A 76 19.42 -15.25 -15.15
CA SER A 76 18.74 -15.85 -14.00
C SER A 76 18.31 -14.84 -12.94
N ASN A 77 18.81 -13.60 -13.02
CA ASN A 77 18.58 -12.56 -12.04
C ASN A 77 18.07 -11.29 -12.71
N PHE A 78 17.16 -10.59 -12.06
CA PHE A 78 16.61 -9.32 -12.50
C PHE A 78 16.37 -8.41 -11.30
N MET A 79 16.31 -7.10 -11.54
CA MET A 79 15.82 -6.16 -10.54
C MET A 79 14.32 -5.97 -10.72
N PHE A 80 13.55 -6.17 -9.65
CA PHE A 80 12.13 -5.84 -9.66
C PHE A 80 11.93 -4.43 -9.11
N SER A 81 11.23 -3.58 -9.86
CA SER A 81 11.10 -2.15 -9.55
C SER A 81 9.66 -1.67 -9.62
N LYS A 82 9.33 -0.70 -8.77
CA LYS A 82 8.06 0.05 -8.85
C LYS A 82 7.98 0.90 -10.12
N PHE A 83 9.12 1.38 -10.62
CA PHE A 83 9.22 2.32 -11.74
C PHE A 83 9.95 1.68 -12.93
N PRO A 84 9.59 2.05 -14.17
CA PRO A 84 10.24 1.53 -15.37
C PRO A 84 11.68 2.06 -15.52
N TYR A 85 12.48 1.37 -16.35
CA TYR A 85 13.91 1.65 -16.55
C TYR A 85 14.21 3.10 -16.97
N ASN A 86 13.32 3.72 -17.74
CA ASN A 86 13.48 5.08 -18.24
C ASN A 86 13.16 6.19 -17.21
N MET A 87 12.83 5.82 -15.97
CA MET A 87 12.58 6.78 -14.87
C MET A 87 13.67 6.75 -13.79
N CYS A 88 14.80 6.10 -14.06
CA CYS A 88 16.01 6.20 -13.23
C CYS A 88 16.75 7.52 -13.45
#